data_AF-A0A1J5MQC8-F1
#
_entry.id   AF-A0A1J5MQC8-F1
#
_cell.length_a   1.000
_cell.length_b   1.000
_cell.length_c   1.000
_cell.angle_alpha   90.00
_cell.angle_beta   90.00
_cell.angle_gamma   90.00
#
_symmetry.space_group_name_H-M   'P 1'
#
loop_
_entity.id
_entity.type
_entity.pdbx_description
1 polymer ?
#
loop_
_entity_poly.entity_id
_entity_poly.type
_entity_poly.pdbx_seq_one_letter_code
_entity_poly.pdbx_strand_id
1 'polypeptide(L)'
;MSVSTSPQVVLDKFWANKVDSVVQGLAQLRQQLDAIDEIPQHIIFVSAGEVKPLLNPDIAAFCQSIRDDFSGEIDFISAACTSLHASILHFNHSEAISCFVLFLELDEPIQQGCLDSLGIGLLNDHQHESSPANSGLSVKNSVGFCLLRKKDPLPQDLVIAQCHIFSQPKGIPGMQQLLKQLVPYLTYATSPEKVVAFDISSSWSTQLKLALTHHLRQRAHIVSWLASFETDHHHYLSLKPIFELQNYYQHLQKNTLSLLTLGGGGRVGYLTISTQHRLNSSIDNASFDDCNLDQDTAIYAHSIDVSQYSTPDYHAMVKANLKYPRLQYRGLNNHYFRWQYRGFSHAGIKQ
;
A
#
# COMPACT_ATOMS: atom_id res chain seq x y z
N MET A 1 -29.56 -23.73 12.71
CA MET A 1 -29.98 -22.44 12.12
C MET A 1 -28.75 -21.84 11.46
N SER A 2 -28.71 -21.79 10.13
CA SER A 2 -27.61 -21.14 9.40
C SER A 2 -27.74 -19.64 9.59
N VAL A 3 -26.81 -19.04 10.33
CA VAL A 3 -26.65 -17.59 10.32
C VAL A 3 -26.22 -17.26 8.89
N SER A 4 -27.12 -16.67 8.10
CA SER A 4 -26.77 -16.09 6.80
C SER A 4 -25.83 -14.92 7.08
N THR A 5 -24.53 -15.18 7.12
CA THR A 5 -23.51 -14.14 7.17
C THR A 5 -23.42 -13.54 5.78
N SER A 6 -23.44 -12.21 5.67
CA SER A 6 -23.11 -11.56 4.40
C SER A 6 -21.73 -12.03 3.92
N PRO A 7 -21.50 -12.15 2.60
CA PRO A 7 -20.19 -12.51 2.07
C PRO A 7 -19.11 -11.60 2.65
N GLN A 8 -18.01 -12.20 3.11
CA GLN A 8 -16.88 -11.45 3.67
C GLN A 8 -15.73 -11.41 2.68
N VAL A 9 -14.89 -10.38 2.80
CA VAL A 9 -13.67 -10.30 2.01
C VAL A 9 -12.62 -11.23 2.60
N VAL A 10 -12.14 -12.16 1.78
CA VAL A 10 -11.06 -13.09 2.13
C VAL A 10 -9.83 -12.82 1.26
N LEU A 11 -8.65 -12.98 1.84
CA LEU A 11 -7.37 -13.03 1.14
C LEU A 11 -7.08 -14.49 0.79
N ASP A 12 -7.40 -14.89 -0.44
CA ASP A 12 -7.40 -16.30 -0.85
C ASP A 12 -6.00 -16.80 -1.23
N LYS A 13 -5.28 -16.00 -2.00
CA LYS A 13 -3.89 -16.25 -2.40
C LYS A 13 -3.10 -14.96 -2.26
N PHE A 14 -1.82 -15.07 -1.92
CA PHE A 14 -0.91 -13.94 -1.91
C PHE A 14 0.52 -14.42 -2.12
N TRP A 15 1.32 -13.59 -2.75
CA TRP A 15 2.75 -13.82 -2.94
C TRP A 15 3.43 -12.49 -3.20
N ALA A 16 4.61 -12.32 -2.64
CA ALA A 16 5.51 -11.23 -2.93
C ALA A 16 6.95 -11.74 -2.91
N ASN A 17 7.78 -11.08 -3.72
CA ASN A 17 9.21 -11.35 -3.78
C ASN A 17 10.02 -10.08 -4.00
N LYS A 18 11.24 -10.09 -3.45
CA LYS A 18 12.27 -9.09 -3.75
C LYS A 18 12.94 -9.47 -5.06
N VAL A 19 13.25 -8.48 -5.89
CA VAL A 19 13.80 -8.73 -7.22
C VAL A 19 14.90 -7.73 -7.53
N ASP A 20 15.86 -8.12 -8.36
CA ASP A 20 17.03 -7.29 -8.63
C ASP A 20 16.80 -6.34 -9.82
N SER A 21 15.80 -6.62 -10.66
CA SER A 21 15.47 -5.80 -11.83
C SER A 21 13.99 -5.85 -12.20
N VAL A 22 13.56 -4.84 -12.97
CA VAL A 22 12.20 -4.73 -13.52
C VAL A 22 11.82 -5.96 -14.34
N VAL A 23 12.64 -6.31 -15.34
CA VAL A 23 12.37 -7.44 -16.24
C VAL A 23 12.24 -8.77 -15.49
N GLN A 24 13.17 -9.05 -14.58
CA GLN A 24 13.10 -10.26 -13.75
C GLN A 24 11.84 -10.28 -12.88
N GLY A 25 11.47 -9.14 -12.28
CA GLY A 25 10.27 -9.04 -11.45
C GLY A 25 8.99 -9.26 -12.22
N LEU A 26 8.84 -8.63 -13.38
CA LEU A 26 7.66 -8.81 -14.24
C LEU A 26 7.54 -10.25 -14.75
N ALA A 27 8.66 -10.90 -15.10
CA ALA A 27 8.68 -12.30 -15.51
C ALA A 27 8.24 -13.23 -14.37
N GLN A 28 8.75 -13.03 -13.15
CA GLN A 28 8.33 -13.81 -11.98
C GLN A 28 6.85 -13.58 -11.65
N LEU A 29 6.39 -12.33 -11.69
CA LEU A 29 4.98 -12.03 -11.45
C LEU A 29 4.09 -12.72 -12.49
N ARG A 30 4.43 -12.65 -13.78
CA ARG A 30 3.70 -13.35 -14.84
C ARG A 30 3.64 -14.86 -14.60
N GLN A 31 4.77 -15.47 -14.28
CA GLN A 31 4.85 -16.90 -13.97
C GLN A 31 3.91 -17.29 -12.82
N GLN A 32 3.86 -16.48 -11.76
CA GLN A 32 2.97 -16.77 -10.63
C GLN A 32 1.48 -16.59 -11.00
N LEU A 33 1.15 -15.60 -11.84
CA LEU A 33 -0.21 -15.38 -12.32
C LEU A 33 -0.67 -16.51 -13.26
N ASP A 34 0.19 -16.94 -14.19
CA ASP A 34 -0.10 -18.04 -15.13
C ASP A 34 -0.30 -19.39 -14.39
N ALA A 35 0.23 -19.53 -13.18
CA ALA A 35 0.02 -20.71 -12.32
C ALA A 35 -1.32 -20.70 -11.58
N ILE A 36 -2.16 -19.68 -11.78
CA ILE A 36 -3.48 -19.58 -11.16
C ILE A 36 -4.54 -19.83 -12.23
N ASP A 37 -5.26 -20.94 -12.10
CA ASP A 37 -6.31 -21.37 -13.04
C ASP A 37 -7.58 -20.49 -13.03
N GLU A 38 -7.55 -19.34 -12.37
CA GLU A 38 -8.72 -18.49 -12.16
C GLU A 38 -8.58 -17.12 -12.79
N ILE A 39 -9.63 -16.72 -13.50
CA ILE A 39 -9.77 -15.39 -14.09
C ILE A 39 -10.59 -14.54 -13.09
N PRO A 40 -10.04 -13.45 -12.54
CA PRO A 40 -10.78 -12.59 -11.63
C PRO A 40 -11.86 -11.80 -12.36
N GLN A 41 -12.75 -11.11 -11.65
CA GLN A 41 -13.68 -10.16 -12.27
C GLN A 41 -13.13 -8.74 -12.35
N HIS A 42 -12.10 -8.46 -11.55
CA HIS A 42 -11.44 -7.15 -11.47
C HIS A 42 -9.93 -7.35 -11.29
N ILE A 43 -9.12 -6.54 -11.98
CA ILE A 43 -7.69 -6.40 -11.72
C ILE A 43 -7.40 -4.98 -11.21
N ILE A 44 -6.67 -4.86 -10.11
CA ILE A 44 -6.20 -3.59 -9.57
C ILE A 44 -4.68 -3.56 -9.65
N PHE A 45 -4.11 -2.64 -10.43
CA PHE A 45 -2.69 -2.32 -10.35
C PHE A 45 -2.41 -1.37 -9.20
N VAL A 46 -1.31 -1.60 -8.50
CA VAL A 46 -0.94 -0.86 -7.30
C VAL A 46 0.52 -0.44 -7.35
N SER A 47 0.77 0.81 -6.95
CA SER A 47 2.09 1.32 -6.61
C SER A 47 1.98 2.44 -5.59
N ALA A 48 2.91 2.48 -4.64
CA ALA A 48 3.05 3.60 -3.72
C ALA A 48 3.49 4.89 -4.42
N GLY A 49 4.22 4.77 -5.53
CA GLY A 49 4.62 5.87 -6.41
C GLY A 49 3.52 6.39 -7.34
N GLU A 50 2.26 6.01 -7.11
CA GLU A 50 1.12 6.30 -8.00
C GLU A 50 1.39 5.72 -9.40
N VAL A 51 1.02 6.41 -10.48
CA VAL A 51 1.17 5.90 -11.85
C VAL A 51 2.62 5.96 -12.39
N LYS A 52 3.59 6.43 -11.60
CA LYS A 52 4.99 6.61 -12.06
C LYS A 52 5.70 5.35 -12.57
N PRO A 53 5.47 4.14 -12.03
CA PRO A 53 6.09 2.95 -12.61
C PRO A 53 5.73 2.73 -14.08
N LEU A 54 4.60 3.27 -14.55
CA LEU A 54 4.21 3.19 -15.96
C LEU A 54 5.08 4.03 -16.90
N LEU A 55 5.97 4.88 -16.37
CA LEU A 55 6.99 5.57 -17.16
C LEU A 55 8.09 4.60 -17.63
N ASN A 56 8.24 3.47 -16.94
CA ASN A 56 9.09 2.39 -17.40
C ASN A 56 8.37 1.60 -18.51
N PRO A 57 8.95 1.50 -19.72
CA PRO A 57 8.29 0.86 -20.85
C PRO A 57 8.01 -0.63 -20.63
N ASP A 58 8.85 -1.34 -19.86
CA ASP A 58 8.64 -2.76 -19.57
C ASP A 58 7.42 -2.96 -18.67
N ILE A 59 7.26 -2.09 -17.65
CA ILE A 59 6.10 -2.12 -16.74
C ILE A 59 4.83 -1.74 -17.51
N ALA A 60 4.88 -0.72 -18.36
CA ALA A 60 3.76 -0.32 -19.20
C ALA A 60 3.32 -1.43 -20.16
N ALA A 61 4.28 -2.09 -20.82
CA ALA A 61 4.03 -3.22 -21.71
C ALA A 61 3.45 -4.43 -20.96
N PHE A 62 3.93 -4.70 -19.74
CA PHE A 62 3.33 -5.73 -18.89
C PHE A 62 1.88 -5.40 -18.50
N CYS A 63 1.58 -4.16 -18.10
CA CYS A 63 0.21 -3.77 -17.78
C CYS A 63 -0.71 -3.88 -19.01
N GLN A 64 -0.19 -3.52 -20.19
CA GLN A 64 -0.91 -3.65 -21.44
C GLN A 64 -1.18 -5.12 -21.79
N SER A 65 -0.21 -6.02 -21.63
CA SER A 65 -0.42 -7.44 -21.92
C SER A 65 -1.48 -8.07 -21.00
N ILE A 66 -1.49 -7.70 -19.72
CA ILE A 66 -2.57 -8.10 -18.80
C ILE A 66 -3.92 -7.56 -19.26
N ARG A 67 -3.98 -6.31 -19.75
CA ARG A 67 -5.20 -5.73 -20.32
C ARG A 67 -5.67 -6.44 -21.58
N ASP A 68 -4.76 -6.86 -22.45
CA ASP A 68 -5.08 -7.57 -23.68
C ASP A 68 -5.62 -8.99 -23.39
N ASP A 69 -5.10 -9.63 -22.33
CA ASP A 69 -5.53 -10.96 -21.87
C ASP A 69 -6.84 -10.93 -21.05
N PHE A 70 -7.31 -9.75 -20.62
CA PHE A 70 -8.39 -9.60 -19.66
C PHE A 70 -9.51 -8.65 -20.11
N SER A 71 -10.75 -9.16 -20.14
CA SER A 71 -11.92 -8.40 -20.62
C SER A 71 -12.68 -7.61 -19.55
N GLY A 72 -12.30 -7.71 -18.27
CA GLY A 72 -13.00 -7.04 -17.17
C GLY A 72 -12.53 -5.61 -16.87
N GLU A 73 -12.91 -5.12 -15.70
CA GLU A 73 -12.49 -3.81 -15.19
C GLU A 73 -11.05 -3.86 -14.72
N ILE A 74 -10.26 -2.86 -15.10
CA ILE A 74 -8.90 -2.67 -14.60
C ILE A 74 -8.77 -1.25 -14.06
N ASP A 75 -8.40 -1.15 -12.80
CA ASP A 75 -8.09 0.12 -12.14
C ASP A 75 -6.62 0.16 -11.71
N PHE A 76 -6.05 1.36 -11.70
CA PHE A 76 -4.84 1.64 -10.95
C PHE A 76 -5.24 2.36 -9.66
N ILE A 77 -4.84 1.84 -8.50
CA ILE A 77 -5.17 2.42 -7.20
C ILE A 77 -3.91 2.77 -6.44
N SER A 78 -3.90 3.97 -5.86
CA SER A 78 -2.81 4.39 -4.97
C SER A 78 -3.30 5.13 -3.74
N ALA A 79 -2.68 4.79 -2.62
CA ALA A 79 -2.71 5.52 -1.37
C ALA A 79 -1.31 5.47 -0.71
N ALA A 80 -0.27 5.76 -1.48
CA ALA A 80 1.13 5.57 -1.07
C ALA A 80 1.38 4.12 -0.58
N CYS A 81 2.13 3.92 0.49
CA CYS A 81 2.39 2.58 1.02
C CYS A 81 1.13 1.90 1.62
N THR A 82 0.01 2.61 1.79
CA THR A 82 -1.26 2.02 2.23
C THR A 82 -2.12 1.47 1.09
N SER A 83 -1.56 1.30 -0.12
CA SER A 83 -2.35 0.95 -1.31
C SER A 83 -3.01 -0.43 -1.29
N LEU A 84 -2.48 -1.43 -0.55
CA LEU A 84 -3.24 -2.67 -0.32
C LEU A 84 -4.55 -2.37 0.44
N HIS A 85 -4.50 -1.53 1.47
CA HIS A 85 -5.67 -1.17 2.26
C HIS A 85 -6.70 -0.46 1.36
N ALA A 86 -6.24 0.45 0.50
CA ALA A 86 -7.09 1.13 -0.48
C ALA A 86 -7.72 0.14 -1.46
N SER A 87 -6.97 -0.87 -1.92
CA SER A 87 -7.46 -1.89 -2.84
C SER A 87 -8.51 -2.80 -2.19
N ILE A 88 -8.32 -3.17 -0.92
CA ILE A 88 -9.31 -3.91 -0.12
C ILE A 88 -10.58 -3.07 0.04
N LEU A 89 -10.43 -1.81 0.43
CA LEU A 89 -11.55 -0.87 0.57
C LEU A 89 -12.30 -0.72 -0.75
N HIS A 90 -11.60 -0.51 -1.86
CA HIS A 90 -12.19 -0.39 -3.19
C HIS A 90 -12.94 -1.66 -3.60
N PHE A 91 -12.28 -2.82 -3.50
CA PHE A 91 -12.88 -4.11 -3.82
C PHE A 91 -14.13 -4.39 -2.97
N ASN A 92 -14.10 -4.09 -1.67
CA ASN A 92 -15.23 -4.27 -0.76
C ASN A 92 -16.50 -3.53 -1.24
N HIS A 93 -16.35 -2.37 -1.87
CA HIS A 93 -17.47 -1.58 -2.42
C HIS A 93 -17.85 -1.93 -3.86
N SER A 94 -16.99 -2.64 -4.59
CA SER A 94 -17.29 -3.07 -5.96
C SER A 94 -18.32 -4.21 -6.00
N GLU A 95 -18.97 -4.44 -7.13
CA GLU A 95 -19.85 -5.61 -7.32
C GLU A 95 -19.06 -6.90 -7.65
N ALA A 96 -17.75 -6.79 -7.86
CA ALA A 96 -16.89 -7.93 -8.16
C ALA A 96 -16.82 -8.90 -6.97
N ILE A 97 -16.92 -10.19 -7.26
CA ILE A 97 -16.76 -11.26 -6.26
C ILE A 97 -15.33 -11.79 -6.17
N SER A 98 -14.48 -11.48 -7.15
CA SER A 98 -13.05 -11.83 -7.16
C SER A 98 -12.21 -10.70 -7.76
N CYS A 99 -11.05 -10.43 -7.16
CA CYS A 99 -10.15 -9.37 -7.60
C CYS A 99 -8.68 -9.76 -7.44
N PHE A 100 -7.88 -9.59 -8.49
CA PHE A 100 -6.43 -9.58 -8.35
C PHE A 100 -5.94 -8.18 -8.02
N VAL A 101 -5.13 -8.05 -6.98
CA VAL A 101 -4.37 -6.83 -6.68
C VAL A 101 -2.92 -7.12 -7.04
N LEU A 102 -2.39 -6.40 -8.03
CA LEU A 102 -1.06 -6.59 -8.60
C LEU A 102 -0.16 -5.43 -8.17
N PHE A 103 0.92 -5.74 -7.46
CA PHE A 103 1.84 -4.75 -6.92
C PHE A 103 3.06 -4.58 -7.82
N LEU A 104 3.26 -3.35 -8.28
CA LEU A 104 4.31 -2.95 -9.22
C LEU A 104 5.29 -2.00 -8.53
N GLU A 105 5.90 -2.45 -7.43
CA GLU A 105 6.91 -1.69 -6.68
C GLU A 105 8.31 -1.89 -7.29
N LEU A 106 8.36 -1.56 -8.58
CA LEU A 106 9.50 -1.70 -9.46
C LEU A 106 10.02 -0.33 -9.89
N ASP A 107 11.20 -0.35 -10.52
CA ASP A 107 11.96 0.85 -10.91
C ASP A 107 12.40 1.67 -9.68
N GLU A 108 13.30 1.06 -8.90
CA GLU A 108 13.90 1.63 -7.69
C GLU A 108 14.35 3.10 -7.87
N PRO A 109 15.03 3.52 -8.95
CA PRO A 109 15.37 4.93 -9.16
C PRO A 109 14.18 5.89 -9.18
N ILE A 110 13.11 5.57 -9.93
CA ILE A 110 11.91 6.40 -10.01
C ILE A 110 11.22 6.51 -8.64
N GLN A 111 11.09 5.37 -7.97
CA GLN A 111 10.45 5.29 -6.66
C GLN A 111 11.27 5.98 -5.57
N GLN A 112 12.60 5.83 -5.59
CA GLN A 112 13.52 6.50 -4.66
C GLN A 112 13.45 8.02 -4.84
N GLY A 113 13.43 8.50 -6.09
CA GLY A 113 13.26 9.92 -6.38
C GLY A 113 11.98 10.52 -5.77
N CYS A 114 10.91 9.72 -5.58
CA CYS A 114 9.72 10.16 -4.85
C CYS A 114 9.98 10.36 -3.36
N LEU A 115 10.69 9.43 -2.71
CA LEU A 115 11.06 9.54 -1.29
C LEU A 115 12.02 10.71 -1.06
N ASP A 116 12.99 10.90 -1.96
CA ASP A 116 13.96 11.99 -1.92
C ASP A 116 13.25 13.35 -2.07
N SER A 117 12.32 13.46 -3.02
CA SER A 117 11.49 14.67 -3.21
C SER A 117 10.63 15.02 -1.99
N LEU A 118 10.26 14.02 -1.20
CA LEU A 118 9.53 14.17 0.06
C LEU A 118 10.44 14.41 1.27
N GLY A 119 11.76 14.31 1.11
CA GLY A 119 12.74 14.46 2.19
C GLY A 119 12.78 13.29 3.17
N ILE A 120 12.37 12.10 2.73
CA ILE A 120 12.34 10.88 3.56
C ILE A 120 13.20 9.74 3.00
N GLY A 121 13.83 9.93 1.85
CA GLY A 121 14.82 9.01 1.29
C GLY A 121 16.18 9.09 2.00
N LEU A 122 17.11 8.19 1.64
CA LEU A 122 18.49 8.26 2.14
C LEU A 122 19.19 9.50 1.56
N LEU A 123 19.50 10.47 2.42
CA LEU A 123 20.30 11.63 2.04
C LEU A 123 21.76 11.20 1.85
N ASN A 124 22.30 11.36 0.64
CA ASN A 124 23.74 11.31 0.43
C ASN A 124 24.37 12.58 1.04
N ASP A 125 24.92 12.46 2.26
CA ASP A 125 25.93 13.26 3.01
C ASP A 125 26.23 14.76 2.72
N HIS A 126 25.51 15.48 1.87
CA HIS A 126 25.91 16.84 1.46
C HIS A 126 24.80 17.90 1.47
N GLN A 127 23.60 17.63 2.01
CA GLN A 127 22.51 18.63 1.94
C GLN A 127 21.83 19.05 3.24
N HIS A 128 22.09 18.42 4.40
CA HIS A 128 21.59 18.96 5.67
C HIS A 128 22.45 18.52 6.85
N GLU A 129 23.22 19.44 7.44
CA GLU A 129 24.07 19.24 8.65
C GLU A 129 23.28 18.87 9.93
N SER A 130 21.96 18.74 9.85
CA SER A 130 21.07 18.50 11.00
C SER A 130 20.34 17.15 10.98
N SER A 131 20.56 16.32 9.95
CA SER A 131 20.02 14.96 9.93
C SER A 131 21.07 13.98 10.44
N PRO A 132 20.75 13.04 11.35
CA PRO A 132 21.71 12.03 11.77
C PRO A 132 22.18 11.27 10.53
N ALA A 133 23.50 11.13 10.37
CA ALA A 133 24.11 10.30 9.33
C ALA A 133 23.39 8.94 9.30
N ASN A 134 22.87 8.55 8.14
CA ASN A 134 22.05 7.35 7.90
C ASN A 134 20.56 7.43 8.27
N SER A 135 19.90 8.59 8.39
CA SER A 135 18.43 8.61 8.46
C SER A 135 17.79 8.65 7.06
N GLY A 136 16.81 7.77 6.79
CA GLY A 136 16.09 7.75 5.52
C GLY A 136 15.70 6.35 5.07
N LEU A 137 14.93 6.29 3.99
CA LEU A 137 14.41 5.07 3.37
C LEU A 137 15.11 4.79 2.04
N SER A 138 15.49 3.54 1.82
CA SER A 138 15.98 3.00 0.55
C SER A 138 14.90 2.10 -0.03
N VAL A 139 14.36 2.47 -1.18
CA VAL A 139 13.44 1.61 -1.92
C VAL A 139 14.17 0.32 -2.30
N LYS A 140 13.43 -0.79 -2.29
CA LYS A 140 13.86 -2.05 -2.89
C LYS A 140 12.82 -2.55 -3.87
N ASN A 141 13.29 -2.87 -5.07
CA ASN A 141 12.47 -3.49 -6.10
C ASN A 141 11.78 -4.75 -5.56
N SER A 142 10.46 -4.78 -5.71
CA SER A 142 9.65 -5.93 -5.34
C SER A 142 8.37 -6.00 -6.16
N VAL A 143 7.87 -7.22 -6.32
CA VAL A 143 6.61 -7.50 -7.01
C VAL A 143 5.78 -8.45 -6.17
N GLY A 144 4.48 -8.44 -6.41
CA GLY A 144 3.61 -9.41 -5.79
C GLY A 144 2.20 -9.30 -6.27
N PHE A 145 1.35 -10.18 -5.75
CA PHE A 145 -0.08 -10.09 -5.92
C PHE A 145 -0.81 -10.58 -4.67
N CYS A 146 -2.09 -10.24 -4.59
CA CYS A 146 -3.04 -11.02 -3.83
C CYS A 146 -4.35 -11.20 -4.58
N LEU A 147 -5.05 -12.31 -4.29
CA LEU A 147 -6.39 -12.61 -4.75
C LEU A 147 -7.37 -12.37 -3.62
N LEU A 148 -8.25 -11.39 -3.80
CA LEU A 148 -9.34 -11.10 -2.88
C LEU A 148 -10.63 -11.75 -3.40
N ARG A 149 -11.45 -12.28 -2.49
CA ARG A 149 -12.78 -12.80 -2.84
C ARG A 149 -13.85 -12.37 -1.85
N LYS A 150 -15.09 -12.24 -2.31
CA LYS A 150 -16.28 -12.11 -1.48
C LYS A 150 -16.97 -13.46 -1.43
N LYS A 151 -16.87 -14.15 -0.30
CA LYS A 151 -17.46 -15.49 -0.13
C LYS A 151 -17.84 -15.73 1.32
N ASP A 152 -18.61 -16.78 1.55
CA ASP A 152 -18.83 -17.30 2.90
C ASP A 152 -17.51 -17.92 3.41
N PRO A 153 -16.95 -17.44 4.53
CA PRO A 153 -15.66 -17.92 5.00
C PRO A 153 -15.67 -19.38 5.44
N LEU A 154 -14.67 -20.12 5.00
CA LEU A 154 -14.32 -21.45 5.45
C LEU A 154 -13.28 -21.39 6.58
N PRO A 155 -13.14 -22.44 7.41
CA PRO A 155 -12.20 -22.44 8.55
C PRO A 155 -10.73 -22.15 8.21
N GLN A 156 -10.30 -22.42 6.98
CA GLN A 156 -8.94 -22.19 6.49
C GLN A 156 -8.74 -20.83 5.81
N ASP A 157 -9.82 -20.08 5.58
CA ASP A 157 -9.74 -18.80 4.87
C ASP A 157 -9.11 -17.72 5.75
N LEU A 158 -8.40 -16.80 5.10
CA LEU A 158 -7.88 -15.60 5.73
C LEU A 158 -8.89 -14.47 5.56
N VAL A 159 -9.74 -14.30 6.56
CA VAL A 159 -10.76 -13.26 6.58
C VAL A 159 -10.12 -11.90 6.87
N ILE A 160 -10.46 -10.91 6.07
CA ILE A 160 -10.16 -9.51 6.37
C ILE A 160 -11.20 -9.00 7.36
N ALA A 161 -10.83 -9.04 8.65
CA ALA A 161 -11.74 -8.66 9.74
C ALA A 161 -11.88 -7.14 9.84
N GLN A 162 -10.81 -6.37 9.61
CA GLN A 162 -10.85 -4.90 9.60
C GLN A 162 -9.86 -4.35 8.58
N CYS A 163 -10.23 -3.26 7.92
CA CYS A 163 -9.33 -2.53 7.04
C CYS A 163 -9.67 -1.03 7.11
N HIS A 164 -8.69 -0.22 7.48
CA HIS A 164 -8.84 1.23 7.61
C HIS A 164 -7.55 1.97 7.21
N ILE A 165 -7.70 3.18 6.69
CA ILE A 165 -6.60 4.14 6.46
C ILE A 165 -6.91 5.39 7.27
N PHE A 166 -6.17 5.60 8.35
CA PHE A 166 -6.25 6.82 9.14
C PHE A 166 -5.41 7.91 8.49
N SER A 167 -5.90 9.14 8.48
CA SER A 167 -5.17 10.30 7.94
C SER A 167 -4.96 11.32 9.03
N GLN A 168 -3.71 11.72 9.26
CA GLN A 168 -3.37 12.75 10.25
C GLN A 168 -3.98 14.10 9.82
N PRO A 169 -4.83 14.72 10.66
CA PRO A 169 -5.34 16.07 10.40
C PRO A 169 -4.23 17.12 10.39
N LYS A 170 -4.50 18.28 9.77
CA LYS A 170 -3.54 19.38 9.71
C LYS A 170 -3.29 20.01 11.09
N GLY A 171 -2.14 20.67 11.20
CA GLY A 171 -1.80 21.51 12.35
C GLY A 171 -1.25 20.74 13.55
N ILE A 172 -0.94 21.49 14.61
CA ILE A 172 -0.30 21.00 15.83
C ILE A 172 -1.05 19.82 16.49
N PRO A 173 -2.40 19.78 16.59
CA PRO A 173 -3.08 18.66 17.25
C PRO A 173 -3.19 17.39 16.38
N GLY A 174 -2.71 17.40 15.13
CA GLY A 174 -2.92 16.32 14.18
C GLY A 174 -2.46 14.95 14.68
N MET A 175 -1.26 14.87 15.28
CA MET A 175 -0.74 13.63 15.87
C MET A 175 -1.62 13.11 17.00
N GLN A 176 -2.08 13.99 17.90
CA GLN A 176 -2.96 13.61 19.00
C GLN A 176 -4.31 13.10 18.50
N GLN A 177 -4.87 13.72 17.44
CA GLN A 177 -6.12 13.27 16.83
C GLN A 177 -5.96 11.92 16.15
N LEU A 178 -4.86 11.69 15.43
CA LEU A 178 -4.53 10.39 14.86
C LEU A 178 -4.44 9.30 15.95
N LEU A 179 -3.73 9.57 17.05
CA LEU A 179 -3.62 8.65 18.18
C LEU A 179 -4.98 8.34 18.82
N LYS A 180 -5.86 9.34 18.96
CA LYS A 180 -7.23 9.13 19.46
C LYS A 180 -8.06 8.20 18.57
N GLN A 181 -7.80 8.18 17.27
CA GLN A 181 -8.47 7.29 16.32
C GLN A 181 -7.87 5.88 16.32
N LEU A 182 -6.54 5.76 16.40
CA LEU A 182 -5.83 4.48 16.35
C LEU A 182 -6.00 3.63 17.62
N VAL A 183 -5.96 4.27 18.80
CA VAL A 183 -5.99 3.54 20.08
C VAL A 183 -7.22 2.64 20.22
N PRO A 184 -8.46 3.09 19.93
CA PRO A 184 -9.64 2.23 19.97
C PRO A 184 -9.45 0.91 19.20
N TYR A 185 -8.97 0.97 17.96
CA TYR A 185 -8.77 -0.21 17.11
C TYR A 185 -7.82 -1.24 17.75
N LEU A 186 -6.75 -0.76 18.36
CA LEU A 186 -5.77 -1.62 19.04
C LEU A 186 -6.22 -2.10 20.43
N THR A 187 -7.28 -1.51 21.00
CA THR A 187 -7.84 -1.91 22.32
C THR A 187 -9.05 -2.82 22.23
N TYR A 188 -9.78 -2.81 21.10
CA TYR A 188 -10.99 -3.63 20.90
C TYR A 188 -10.67 -5.07 20.45
N ALA A 189 -9.42 -5.39 20.14
CA ALA A 189 -9.02 -6.74 19.75
C ALA A 189 -9.17 -7.72 20.93
N THR A 190 -10.03 -8.74 20.77
CA THR A 190 -10.56 -9.60 21.85
C THR A 190 -9.63 -10.72 22.34
N SER A 191 -8.33 -10.64 22.08
CA SER A 191 -7.31 -11.64 22.46
C SER A 191 -5.95 -10.93 22.41
N PRO A 192 -4.86 -11.40 23.05
CA PRO A 192 -3.55 -10.75 22.86
C PRO A 192 -3.18 -10.73 21.38
N GLU A 193 -3.49 -9.61 20.74
CA GLU A 193 -3.31 -9.41 19.32
C GLU A 193 -1.83 -9.23 19.05
N LYS A 194 -1.33 -9.99 18.09
CA LYS A 194 0.01 -9.75 17.56
C LYS A 194 -0.12 -8.63 16.56
N VAL A 195 0.48 -7.49 16.90
CA VAL A 195 0.47 -6.32 16.05
C VAL A 195 1.84 -6.20 15.42
N VAL A 196 1.91 -6.35 14.11
CA VAL A 196 3.14 -6.06 13.37
C VAL A 196 3.33 -4.56 13.36
N ALA A 197 4.47 -4.14 13.90
CA ALA A 197 4.76 -2.73 14.05
C ALA A 197 5.01 -2.09 12.68
N PHE A 198 4.58 -0.85 12.53
CA PHE A 198 4.81 -0.07 11.31
C PHE A 198 6.23 0.49 11.20
N ASP A 199 7.17 0.00 12.01
CA ASP A 199 8.54 0.55 12.11
C ASP A 199 9.20 0.65 10.74
N ILE A 200 9.75 1.84 10.48
CA ILE A 200 10.63 2.16 9.35
C ILE A 200 11.70 3.15 9.85
N SER A 201 12.77 3.32 9.09
CA SER A 201 13.85 4.26 9.39
C SER A 201 13.44 5.73 9.19
N SER A 202 12.42 6.20 9.94
CA SER A 202 11.98 7.60 9.97
C SER A 202 11.71 8.10 11.39
N SER A 203 11.96 9.38 11.63
CA SER A 203 11.69 10.04 12.92
C SER A 203 10.20 10.03 13.28
N TRP A 204 9.33 10.20 12.29
CA TRP A 204 7.87 10.17 12.47
C TRP A 204 7.39 8.80 12.96
N SER A 205 7.92 7.71 12.39
CA SER A 205 7.62 6.34 12.85
C SER A 205 7.96 6.15 14.33
N THR A 206 9.19 6.51 14.71
CA THR A 206 9.66 6.38 16.10
C THR A 206 8.79 7.18 17.07
N GLN A 207 8.48 8.43 16.74
CA GLN A 207 7.64 9.29 17.58
C GLN A 207 6.20 8.75 17.70
N LEU A 208 5.59 8.32 16.60
CA LEU A 208 4.25 7.77 16.58
C LEU A 208 4.17 6.49 17.42
N LYS A 209 5.14 5.57 17.29
CA LYS A 209 5.15 4.32 18.05
C LYS A 209 5.32 4.55 19.55
N LEU A 210 6.21 5.48 19.95
CA LEU A 210 6.39 5.86 21.35
C LEU A 210 5.10 6.44 21.93
N ALA A 211 4.46 7.38 21.24
CA ALA A 211 3.22 8.00 21.68
C ALA A 211 2.06 6.99 21.76
N LEU A 212 1.94 6.11 20.75
CA LEU A 212 0.93 5.06 20.71
C LEU A 212 1.10 4.06 21.86
N THR A 213 2.34 3.58 22.08
CA THR A 213 2.67 2.67 23.18
C THR A 213 2.36 3.31 24.54
N HIS A 214 2.68 4.60 24.69
CA HIS A 214 2.35 5.35 25.91
C HIS A 214 0.83 5.40 26.17
N HIS A 215 0.04 5.75 25.15
CA HIS A 215 -1.42 5.84 25.28
C HIS A 215 -2.11 4.49 25.52
N LEU A 216 -1.57 3.40 24.98
CA LEU A 216 -2.07 2.04 25.23
C LEU A 216 -1.78 1.61 26.67
N ARG A 217 -0.56 1.86 27.16
CA ARG A 217 -0.16 1.58 28.55
C ARG A 217 -1.00 2.36 29.56
N GLN A 218 -1.32 3.63 29.28
CA GLN A 218 -2.23 4.43 30.12
C GLN A 218 -3.63 3.81 30.27
N ARG A 219 -4.04 2.95 29.33
CA ARG A 219 -5.32 2.23 29.35
C ARG A 219 -5.19 0.78 29.85
N ALA A 220 -4.05 0.45 30.48
CA ALA A 220 -3.71 -0.90 30.91
C ALA A 220 -3.75 -1.97 29.78
N HIS A 221 -3.61 -1.53 28.52
CA HIS A 221 -3.59 -2.43 27.37
C HIS A 221 -2.14 -2.70 26.94
N ILE A 222 -1.76 -3.98 26.88
CA ILE A 222 -0.44 -4.42 26.46
C ILE A 222 -0.54 -5.00 25.05
N VAL A 223 0.16 -4.37 24.11
CA VAL A 223 0.29 -4.87 22.72
C VAL A 223 1.59 -5.63 22.58
N SER A 224 1.52 -6.84 22.01
CA SER A 224 2.70 -7.59 21.60
C SER A 224 3.12 -7.12 20.21
N TRP A 225 4.13 -6.25 20.18
CA TRP A 225 4.71 -5.74 18.93
C TRP A 225 5.58 -6.81 18.26
N LEU A 226 5.17 -7.28 17.09
CA LEU A 226 6.04 -8.03 16.19
C LEU A 226 6.92 -7.07 15.40
N ALA A 227 8.10 -7.53 15.00
CA ALA A 227 9.04 -6.74 14.22
C ALA A 227 8.51 -6.45 12.81
N SER A 228 8.79 -5.26 12.31
CA SER A 228 8.55 -4.90 10.91
C SER A 228 9.47 -5.71 9.99
N PHE A 229 9.00 -6.03 8.78
CA PHE A 229 9.85 -6.58 7.72
C PHE A 229 10.81 -5.52 7.14
N GLU A 230 10.50 -4.24 7.36
CA GLU A 230 11.30 -3.10 6.90
C GLU A 230 12.35 -2.76 7.95
N THR A 231 13.52 -3.36 7.81
CA THR A 231 14.71 -3.10 8.62
C THR A 231 15.82 -2.51 7.76
N ASP A 232 16.83 -1.94 8.42
CA ASP A 232 18.07 -1.51 7.75
C ASP A 232 17.83 -0.55 6.58
N HIS A 233 16.89 0.38 6.75
CA HIS A 233 16.46 1.38 5.75
C HIS A 233 15.70 0.82 4.55
N HIS A 234 15.60 -0.50 4.39
CA HIS A 234 14.88 -1.09 3.27
C HIS A 234 13.38 -0.83 3.35
N HIS A 235 12.83 -0.29 2.27
CA HIS A 235 11.42 0.06 2.13
C HIS A 235 10.82 -0.71 0.96
N TYR A 236 9.79 -1.50 1.24
CA TYR A 236 9.06 -2.32 0.27
C TYR A 236 7.69 -1.72 -0.05
N LEU A 237 7.52 -0.42 0.22
CA LEU A 237 6.40 0.39 -0.25
C LEU A 237 5.05 -0.25 0.12
N SER A 238 4.12 -0.41 -0.84
CA SER A 238 2.80 -0.98 -0.54
C SER A 238 2.77 -2.51 -0.43
N LEU A 239 3.90 -3.19 -0.69
CA LEU A 239 4.04 -4.65 -0.52
C LEU A 239 4.36 -5.07 0.91
N LYS A 240 4.69 -4.14 1.80
CA LYS A 240 4.98 -4.43 3.21
C LYS A 240 3.98 -5.41 3.85
N PRO A 241 2.65 -5.21 3.74
CA PRO A 241 1.70 -6.12 4.39
C PRO A 241 1.77 -7.56 3.86
N ILE A 242 2.07 -7.76 2.58
CA ILE A 242 2.18 -9.10 1.97
C ILE A 242 3.45 -9.80 2.47
N PHE A 243 4.58 -9.08 2.55
CA PHE A 243 5.79 -9.63 3.16
C PHE A 243 5.60 -9.96 4.64
N GLU A 244 4.92 -9.10 5.40
CA GLU A 244 4.60 -9.36 6.80
C GLU A 244 3.70 -10.59 6.97
N LEU A 245 2.71 -10.77 6.09
CA LEU A 245 1.87 -11.96 6.07
C LEU A 245 2.67 -13.22 5.76
N GLN A 246 3.59 -13.19 4.78
CA GLN A 246 4.47 -14.33 4.49
C GLN A 246 5.36 -14.67 5.70
N ASN A 247 5.89 -13.65 6.38
CA ASN A 247 6.77 -13.83 7.53
C ASN A 247 6.04 -14.35 8.77
N TYR A 248 4.81 -13.89 9.00
CA TYR A 248 4.03 -14.17 10.20
C TYR A 248 2.84 -15.10 9.96
N TYR A 249 2.76 -15.76 8.80
CA TYR A 249 1.64 -16.63 8.44
C TYR A 249 1.34 -17.69 9.51
N GLN A 250 2.39 -18.30 10.08
CA GLN A 250 2.24 -19.32 11.12
C GLN A 250 1.56 -18.81 12.40
N HIS A 251 1.56 -17.50 12.65
CA HIS A 251 0.88 -16.91 13.80
C HIS A 251 -0.63 -16.83 13.65
N LEU A 252 -1.16 -16.99 12.44
CA LEU A 252 -2.60 -16.91 12.13
C LEU A 252 -3.39 -18.15 12.55
N GLN A 253 -2.76 -19.30 12.80
CA GLN A 253 -3.47 -20.59 13.00
C GLN A 253 -4.43 -20.63 14.19
N LYS A 254 -4.31 -19.72 15.16
CA LYS A 254 -5.23 -19.58 16.31
C LYS A 254 -5.53 -18.13 16.69
N ASN A 255 -4.92 -17.17 16.01
CA ASN A 255 -4.95 -15.76 16.40
C ASN A 255 -5.27 -14.87 15.20
N THR A 256 -5.62 -13.64 15.54
CA THR A 256 -5.69 -12.52 14.61
C THR A 256 -4.31 -11.87 14.49
N LEU A 257 -3.96 -11.45 13.27
CA LEU A 257 -2.77 -10.66 12.98
C LEU A 257 -3.21 -9.27 12.55
N SER A 258 -2.77 -8.25 13.27
CA SER A 258 -2.96 -6.86 12.86
C SER A 258 -1.67 -6.30 12.28
N LEU A 259 -1.77 -5.69 11.11
CA LEU A 259 -0.68 -5.10 10.36
C LEU A 259 -0.89 -3.60 10.34
N LEU A 260 0.16 -2.85 10.71
CA LEU A 260 0.17 -1.40 10.60
C LEU A 260 1.13 -0.97 9.50
N THR A 261 0.72 -0.03 8.66
CA THR A 261 1.54 0.49 7.56
C THR A 261 1.57 2.01 7.59
N LEU A 262 2.75 2.62 7.47
CA LEU A 262 2.86 4.07 7.32
C LEU A 262 2.78 4.46 5.85
N GLY A 263 1.83 5.31 5.51
CA GLY A 263 1.68 5.89 4.19
C GLY A 263 2.16 7.35 4.16
N GLY A 264 2.60 7.79 2.98
CA GLY A 264 2.89 9.20 2.72
C GLY A 264 1.68 10.09 3.01
N GLY A 265 1.94 11.36 3.36
CA GLY A 265 0.88 12.28 3.75
C GLY A 265 0.35 12.06 5.16
N GLY A 266 1.13 11.41 6.03
CA GLY A 266 0.80 11.17 7.44
C GLY A 266 -0.38 10.19 7.60
N ARG A 267 -0.35 9.11 6.82
CA ARG A 267 -1.41 8.10 6.82
C ARG A 267 -0.94 6.85 7.57
N VAL A 268 -1.87 6.16 8.20
CA VAL A 268 -1.63 4.88 8.87
C VAL A 268 -2.67 3.88 8.38
N GLY A 269 -2.24 2.85 7.68
CA GLY A 269 -3.06 1.69 7.36
C GLY A 269 -3.16 0.77 8.58
N TYR A 270 -4.35 0.26 8.86
CA TYR A 270 -4.61 -0.80 9.83
C TYR A 270 -5.38 -1.91 9.13
N LEU A 271 -4.80 -3.11 9.12
CA LEU A 271 -5.37 -4.29 8.49
C LEU A 271 -5.34 -5.45 9.48
N THR A 272 -6.51 -6.02 9.75
CA THR A 272 -6.69 -7.14 10.68
C THR A 272 -7.09 -8.37 9.89
N ILE A 273 -6.27 -9.41 9.94
CA ILE A 273 -6.49 -10.69 9.25
C ILE A 273 -6.67 -11.79 10.27
N SER A 274 -7.68 -12.64 10.05
CA SER A 274 -8.01 -13.73 10.96
C SER A 274 -8.37 -15.01 10.22
N THR A 275 -8.03 -16.15 10.82
CA THR A 275 -8.57 -17.47 10.43
C THR A 275 -9.91 -17.78 11.09
N GLN A 276 -10.40 -16.89 11.97
CA GLN A 276 -11.68 -17.06 12.63
C GLN A 276 -12.82 -16.66 11.69
N HIS A 277 -13.33 -17.64 10.94
CA HIS A 277 -14.45 -17.54 9.99
C HIS A 277 -15.79 -17.00 10.55
N ARG A 278 -15.89 -16.77 11.87
CA ARG A 278 -17.10 -16.24 12.54
C ARG A 278 -16.97 -14.79 13.01
N LEU A 279 -15.80 -14.16 12.84
CA LEU A 279 -15.67 -12.74 13.14
C LEU A 279 -16.46 -11.95 12.11
N ASN A 280 -17.25 -10.98 12.56
CA ASN A 280 -17.89 -10.03 11.66
C ASN A 280 -16.80 -9.11 11.07
N SER A 281 -16.69 -9.07 9.75
CA SER A 281 -15.81 -8.12 9.06
C SER A 281 -16.37 -6.70 9.19
N SER A 282 -15.54 -5.76 9.61
CA SER A 282 -15.80 -4.32 9.63
C SER A 282 -14.82 -3.64 8.68
N ILE A 283 -15.14 -3.63 7.39
CA ILE A 283 -14.42 -2.85 6.38
C ILE A 283 -15.21 -1.56 6.16
N ASP A 284 -14.61 -0.45 6.54
CA ASP A 284 -15.28 0.84 6.54
C ASP A 284 -15.51 1.39 5.13
N ASN A 285 -16.44 2.35 5.03
CA ASN A 285 -16.65 3.09 3.79
C ASN A 285 -15.39 3.87 3.38
N ALA A 286 -15.21 4.00 2.06
CA ALA A 286 -14.08 4.70 1.48
C ALA A 286 -14.54 5.76 0.47
N SER A 287 -13.68 6.73 0.23
CA SER A 287 -13.87 7.76 -0.80
C SER A 287 -12.67 7.76 -1.73
N PHE A 288 -12.85 8.26 -2.94
CA PHE A 288 -11.74 8.38 -3.88
C PHE A 288 -11.93 9.53 -4.84
N ASP A 289 -10.80 10.03 -5.36
CA ASP A 289 -10.77 10.95 -6.49
C ASP A 289 -10.40 10.16 -7.75
N ASP A 290 -11.20 10.32 -8.81
CA ASP A 290 -10.87 9.87 -10.15
C ASP A 290 -9.81 10.78 -10.77
N CYS A 291 -8.69 10.18 -11.13
CA CYS A 291 -7.53 10.84 -11.71
C CYS A 291 -7.36 10.46 -13.18
N ASN A 292 -6.77 11.36 -13.96
CA ASN A 292 -6.55 11.14 -15.40
C ASN A 292 -5.17 10.49 -15.63
N LEU A 293 -5.17 9.26 -16.15
CA LEU A 293 -3.95 8.45 -16.31
C LEU A 293 -2.95 9.11 -17.26
N ASP A 294 -3.42 9.52 -18.44
CA ASP A 294 -2.58 10.12 -19.48
C ASP A 294 -1.97 11.44 -19.00
N GLN A 295 -2.78 12.28 -18.36
CA GLN A 295 -2.35 13.57 -17.83
C GLN A 295 -1.30 13.41 -16.73
N ASP A 296 -1.56 12.56 -15.73
CA ASP A 296 -0.64 12.37 -14.62
C ASP A 296 0.66 11.69 -15.06
N THR A 297 0.57 10.72 -15.99
CA THR A 297 1.75 10.09 -16.60
C THR A 297 2.60 11.12 -17.36
N ALA A 298 1.97 11.98 -18.19
CA ALA A 298 2.67 13.04 -18.91
C ALA A 298 3.35 14.06 -17.98
N ILE A 299 2.69 14.43 -16.87
CA ILE A 299 3.26 15.31 -15.85
C ILE A 299 4.50 14.68 -15.23
N TYR A 300 4.47 13.39 -14.88
CA TYR A 300 5.63 12.73 -14.29
C TYR A 300 6.75 12.48 -15.30
N ALA A 301 6.43 12.13 -16.56
CA ALA A 301 7.41 12.05 -17.63
C ALA A 301 8.19 13.36 -17.77
N HIS A 302 7.47 14.49 -17.80
CA HIS A 302 8.09 15.81 -17.84
C HIS A 302 8.99 16.09 -16.62
N SER A 303 8.59 15.64 -15.42
CA SER A 303 9.46 15.77 -14.23
C SER A 303 10.76 14.99 -14.36
N ILE A 304 10.73 13.78 -14.94
CA ILE A 304 11.94 12.98 -15.18
C ILE A 304 12.85 13.69 -16.18
N ASP A 305 12.33 14.29 -17.25
CA ASP A 305 13.14 15.07 -18.19
C ASP A 305 13.86 16.23 -17.48
N VAL A 306 13.16 16.93 -16.57
CA VAL A 306 13.74 18.02 -15.77
C VAL A 306 14.85 17.52 -14.83
N SER A 307 14.78 16.28 -14.35
CA SER A 307 15.81 15.70 -13.48
C SER A 307 17.21 15.63 -14.13
N GLN A 308 17.28 15.63 -15.46
CA GLN A 308 18.53 15.67 -16.22
C GLN A 308 19.25 17.03 -16.11
N TYR A 309 18.51 18.09 -15.78
CA TYR A 309 19.01 19.46 -15.76
C TYR A 309 19.00 20.09 -14.35
N SER A 310 18.05 19.72 -13.48
CA SER A 310 17.87 20.30 -12.14
C SER A 310 17.19 19.34 -11.17
N THR A 311 17.96 18.79 -10.23
CA THR A 311 17.42 17.97 -9.12
C THR A 311 16.43 18.73 -8.23
N PRO A 312 16.69 20.00 -7.84
CA PRO A 312 15.72 20.76 -7.04
C PRO A 312 14.37 20.97 -7.74
N ASP A 313 14.39 21.27 -9.05
CA ASP A 313 13.14 21.48 -9.80
C ASP A 313 12.39 20.16 -10.01
N TYR A 314 13.10 19.07 -10.28
CA TYR A 314 12.53 17.72 -10.28
C TYR A 314 11.81 17.43 -8.96
N HIS A 315 12.48 17.63 -7.81
CA HIS A 315 11.88 17.40 -6.50
C HIS A 315 10.64 18.28 -6.25
N ALA A 316 10.70 19.55 -6.64
CA ALA A 316 9.57 20.46 -6.52
C ALA A 316 8.36 19.99 -7.36
N MET A 317 8.61 19.56 -8.60
CA MET A 317 7.58 19.06 -9.51
C MET A 317 6.94 17.76 -9.00
N VAL A 318 7.75 16.78 -8.57
CA VAL A 318 7.23 15.53 -8.02
C VAL A 318 6.37 15.81 -6.79
N LYS A 319 6.87 16.62 -5.85
CA LYS A 319 6.15 16.97 -4.61
C LYS A 319 4.84 17.71 -4.87
N ALA A 320 4.80 18.60 -5.86
CA ALA A 320 3.59 19.34 -6.23
C ALA A 320 2.53 18.43 -6.88
N ASN A 321 2.96 17.38 -7.58
CA ASN A 321 2.08 16.53 -8.38
C ASN A 321 1.65 15.24 -7.68
N LEU A 322 2.42 14.72 -6.71
CA LEU A 322 1.96 13.65 -5.84
C LEU A 322 0.64 14.04 -5.16
N LYS A 323 -0.33 13.14 -5.16
CA LYS A 323 -1.68 13.41 -4.65
C LYS A 323 -1.74 13.26 -3.14
N TYR A 324 -1.25 12.15 -2.59
CA TYR A 324 -1.36 11.82 -1.17
C TYR A 324 -0.72 12.82 -0.17
N PRO A 325 0.36 13.56 -0.49
CA PRO A 325 0.93 14.54 0.43
C PRO A 325 0.14 15.85 0.49
N ARG A 326 -0.75 16.10 -0.48
CA ARG A 326 -1.44 17.39 -0.61
C ARG A 326 -2.27 17.68 0.63
N LEU A 327 -2.18 18.92 1.08
CA LEU A 327 -2.83 19.36 2.31
C LEU A 327 -4.34 19.05 2.28
N GLN A 328 -5.03 19.21 1.15
CA GLN A 328 -6.49 18.97 1.08
C GLN A 328 -6.94 17.57 1.53
N TYR A 329 -6.06 16.55 1.48
CA TYR A 329 -6.39 15.18 1.88
C TYR A 329 -6.00 14.82 3.32
N ARG A 330 -5.42 15.77 4.07
CA ARG A 330 -5.08 15.58 5.49
C ARG A 330 -6.36 15.52 6.35
N GLY A 331 -6.49 14.47 7.13
CA GLY A 331 -7.68 14.19 7.96
C GLY A 331 -8.80 13.45 7.24
N LEU A 332 -8.66 13.16 5.94
CA LEU A 332 -9.61 12.31 5.20
C LEU A 332 -9.22 10.84 5.34
N ASN A 333 -9.93 10.11 6.19
CA ASN A 333 -9.74 8.67 6.35
C ASN A 333 -10.29 7.90 5.14
N ASN A 334 -9.74 6.70 4.89
CA ASN A 334 -10.14 5.79 3.82
C ASN A 334 -10.23 6.46 2.44
N HIS A 335 -9.38 7.46 2.19
CA HIS A 335 -9.34 8.17 0.92
C HIS A 335 -8.15 7.73 0.06
N TYR A 336 -8.43 7.38 -1.20
CA TYR A 336 -7.44 6.93 -2.17
C TYR A 336 -7.64 7.57 -3.55
N PHE A 337 -6.71 7.31 -4.46
CA PHE A 337 -6.74 7.83 -5.82
C PHE A 337 -6.92 6.66 -6.78
N ARG A 338 -7.82 6.84 -7.75
CA ARG A 338 -8.12 5.85 -8.78
C ARG A 338 -7.81 6.42 -10.15
N TRP A 339 -7.13 5.64 -10.99
CA TRP A 339 -7.02 5.89 -12.41
C TRP A 339 -7.65 4.71 -13.15
N GLN A 340 -8.70 4.94 -13.92
CA GLN A 340 -9.24 3.89 -14.77
C GLN A 340 -8.20 3.48 -15.81
N TYR A 341 -7.81 2.21 -15.83
CA TYR A 341 -6.80 1.72 -16.75
C TYR A 341 -7.46 1.14 -18.01
N ARG A 342 -7.40 1.90 -19.10
CA ARG A 342 -7.95 1.49 -20.41
C ARG A 342 -6.89 1.03 -21.40
N GLY A 343 -5.66 0.80 -20.93
CA GLY A 343 -4.49 0.61 -21.78
C GLY A 343 -3.91 1.93 -22.28
N PHE A 344 -2.73 1.86 -22.90
CA PHE A 344 -2.12 3.03 -23.54
C PHE A 344 -2.66 3.17 -24.95
N SER A 345 -3.28 4.31 -25.25
CA SER A 345 -3.60 4.63 -26.64
C SER A 345 -2.27 4.81 -27.40
N HIS A 346 -2.02 3.93 -28.37
CA HIS A 346 -0.93 4.12 -29.34
C HIS A 346 -1.33 5.23 -30.33
N ALA A 347 -1.59 6.42 -29.82
CA ALA A 347 -1.76 7.61 -30.63
C ALA A 347 -0.36 8.06 -31.10
N GLY A 348 0.14 7.47 -32.18
CA GLY A 348 1.04 8.19 -33.09
C GLY A 348 2.55 7.93 -33.03
N ILE A 349 3.02 6.72 -32.72
CA ILE A 349 4.37 6.32 -33.16
C ILE A 349 4.19 5.45 -34.41
N LYS A 350 4.28 6.08 -35.59
CA LYS A 350 4.59 5.34 -36.83
C LYS A 350 6.01 4.81 -36.68
N GLN A 351 6.18 3.50 -36.90
CA GLN A 351 7.49 2.92 -37.19
C GLN A 351 8.10 3.56 -38.45
#